data_AF-A0A512C7R8-F1
#
_entry.id   AF-A0A512C7R8-F1
#
_cell.length_a   1.000
_cell.length_b   1.000
_cell.length_c   1.000
_cell.angle_alpha   90.00
_cell.angle_beta   90.00
_cell.angle_gamma   90.00
#
_symmetry.space_group_name_H-M   'P 1'
#
loop_
_entity.id
_entity.type
_entity.pdbx_description
1 polymer ?
#
loop_
_entity_poly.entity_id
_entity_poly.type
_entity_poly.pdbx_seq_one_letter_code
_entity_poly.pdbx_strand_id
1 'polypeptide(L)'
;MHLFFRNAVYLASVLAISCTSLKPVQDLSTEALDGIGQFRELDYSFHTSCIEDCTFSKISEVEIERKLNCSCESYQLADDQVYNMYLALIDYWEGLYQLSSMNINQYNLSRPTVALRTTNLIQLKDEHLLAFQKLSEISLKAVTGQYRKNKIKTYMAEADTYQQIISDKLTFVLRENLSGLLAIQEEGWYAYYKTLTYDPTLNTVDKALATDKYYKLLENNKTRNNQITVLIEVIDLISQKHHQLVEAGTKSNSAGFREEVGRISRDLHTLHYAFEQLKK
;
A
#
# COMPACT_ATOMS: atom_id res chain seq x y z
N MET A 1 -73.65 13.12 3.06
CA MET A 1 -72.70 12.14 2.50
C MET A 1 -71.58 12.86 1.75
N HIS A 2 -70.75 13.70 2.40
CA HIS A 2 -69.60 14.36 1.74
C HIS A 2 -68.59 15.00 2.73
N LEU A 3 -68.36 14.42 3.91
CA LEU A 3 -67.43 15.01 4.90
C LEU A 3 -66.42 14.05 5.54
N PHE A 4 -66.33 12.79 5.08
CA PHE A 4 -65.40 11.81 5.65
C PHE A 4 -64.19 11.44 4.76
N PHE A 5 -64.12 11.94 3.52
CA PHE A 5 -63.03 11.56 2.59
C PHE A 5 -61.84 12.51 2.52
N ARG A 6 -61.83 13.60 3.29
CA ARG A 6 -60.80 14.65 3.15
C ARG A 6 -59.55 14.46 4.00
N ASN A 7 -59.58 13.54 4.96
CA ASN A 7 -58.46 13.30 5.89
C ASN A 7 -57.63 12.03 5.57
N ALA A 8 -57.92 11.33 4.47
CA ALA A 8 -57.17 10.12 4.09
C ALA A 8 -56.00 10.39 3.11
N VAL A 9 -55.84 11.63 2.61
CA VAL A 9 -54.84 11.95 1.55
C VAL A 9 -53.57 12.61 2.11
N TYR A 10 -53.54 13.02 3.38
CA TYR A 10 -52.40 13.74 3.98
C TYR A 10 -51.48 12.88 4.86
N LEU A 11 -51.56 11.55 4.79
CA LEU A 11 -50.67 10.64 5.52
C LEU A 11 -49.84 9.73 4.60
N ALA A 12 -49.52 10.20 3.38
CA ALA A 12 -48.73 9.45 2.40
C ALA A 12 -47.41 10.14 2.01
N SER A 13 -46.94 11.13 2.78
CA SER A 13 -45.88 12.04 2.34
C SER A 13 -44.69 12.23 3.30
N VAL A 14 -44.35 11.24 4.14
CA VAL A 14 -43.11 11.31 4.97
C VAL A 14 -42.25 10.04 4.96
N LEU A 15 -42.58 9.00 4.19
CA LEU A 15 -41.63 7.93 3.90
C LEU A 15 -40.75 8.30 2.70
N ALA A 16 -39.98 9.39 2.85
CA ALA A 16 -38.79 9.60 2.04
C ALA A 16 -37.76 8.54 2.46
N ILE A 17 -37.95 7.31 1.96
CA ILE A 17 -36.93 6.27 1.90
C ILE A 17 -35.88 6.83 0.95
N SER A 18 -35.01 7.68 1.50
CA SER A 18 -33.84 8.15 0.80
C SER A 18 -32.95 6.92 0.60
N CYS A 19 -33.05 6.31 -0.57
CA CYS A 19 -32.05 5.40 -1.10
C CYS A 19 -30.75 6.21 -1.26
N THR A 20 -30.00 6.33 -0.17
CA THR A 20 -28.75 7.08 -0.16
C THR A 20 -27.70 6.24 -0.85
N SER A 21 -27.33 6.61 -2.08
CA SER A 21 -26.26 5.95 -2.84
C SER A 21 -24.94 5.93 -2.04
N LEU A 22 -24.39 4.73 -1.88
CA LEU A 22 -23.08 4.45 -1.26
C LEU A 22 -21.93 4.45 -2.29
N LYS A 23 -22.24 4.78 -3.56
CA LYS A 23 -21.28 4.87 -4.66
C LYS A 23 -19.99 5.65 -4.32
N PRO A 24 -20.02 6.80 -3.62
CA PRO A 24 -18.78 7.50 -3.27
C PRO A 24 -17.83 6.62 -2.44
N VAL A 25 -18.33 5.91 -1.42
CA VAL A 25 -17.49 5.03 -0.60
C VAL A 25 -16.94 3.87 -1.43
N GLN A 26 -17.74 3.35 -2.36
CA GLN A 26 -17.32 2.32 -3.29
C GLN A 26 -16.21 2.81 -4.23
N ASP A 27 -16.36 4.01 -4.80
CA ASP A 27 -15.38 4.63 -5.69
C ASP A 27 -14.06 4.88 -4.92
N LEU A 28 -14.12 5.42 -3.69
CA LEU A 28 -12.96 5.57 -2.82
C LEU A 28 -12.24 4.24 -2.56
N SER A 29 -13.01 3.21 -2.19
CA SER A 29 -12.43 1.90 -1.88
C SER A 29 -11.77 1.27 -3.10
N THR A 30 -12.34 1.50 -4.30
CA THR A 30 -11.78 1.03 -5.57
C THR A 30 -10.44 1.70 -5.85
N GLU A 31 -10.38 3.02 -5.80
CA GLU A 31 -9.13 3.76 -6.03
C GLU A 31 -8.06 3.45 -4.97
N ALA A 32 -8.47 3.23 -3.71
CA ALA A 32 -7.56 2.81 -2.66
C ALA A 32 -6.98 1.40 -2.92
N LEU A 33 -7.82 0.46 -3.35
CA LEU A 33 -7.39 -0.90 -3.71
C LEU A 33 -6.46 -0.91 -4.92
N ASP A 34 -6.77 -0.11 -5.94
CA ASP A 34 -5.93 0.03 -7.14
C ASP A 34 -4.58 0.67 -6.79
N GLY A 35 -4.59 1.77 -6.03
CA GLY A 35 -3.39 2.46 -5.58
C GLY A 35 -2.50 1.59 -4.68
N ILE A 36 -3.04 1.00 -3.62
CA ILE A 36 -2.27 0.10 -2.74
C ILE A 36 -1.81 -1.13 -3.54
N GLY A 37 -2.63 -1.61 -4.49
CA GLY A 37 -2.37 -2.74 -5.38
C GLY A 37 -1.05 -2.66 -6.14
N GLN A 38 -0.53 -1.45 -6.39
CA GLN A 38 0.76 -1.20 -7.04
C GLN A 38 1.95 -1.81 -6.31
N PHE A 39 1.82 -2.10 -5.01
CA PHE A 39 2.83 -2.86 -4.26
C PHE A 39 3.23 -4.18 -4.96
N ARG A 40 2.29 -4.88 -5.59
CA ARG A 40 2.55 -6.15 -6.29
C ARG A 40 3.36 -5.99 -7.57
N GLU A 41 3.49 -4.76 -8.04
CA GLU A 41 4.16 -4.41 -9.28
C GLU A 41 5.55 -3.83 -9.01
N LEU A 42 5.93 -3.64 -7.74
CA LEU A 42 7.30 -3.34 -7.36
C LEU A 42 8.17 -4.56 -7.70
N ASP A 43 9.17 -4.34 -8.55
CA ASP A 43 10.15 -5.36 -8.95
C ASP A 43 11.34 -5.45 -7.96
N TYR A 44 11.27 -4.72 -6.85
CA TYR A 44 12.31 -4.63 -5.84
C TYR A 44 11.78 -4.94 -4.44
N SER A 45 12.54 -5.74 -3.69
CA SER A 45 12.19 -6.23 -2.36
C SER A 45 13.44 -6.40 -1.49
N PHE A 46 13.29 -6.71 -0.21
CA PHE A 46 14.42 -7.02 0.68
C PHE A 46 15.21 -8.21 0.12
N HIS A 47 14.53 -9.30 -0.26
CA HIS A 47 15.20 -10.46 -0.82
C HIS A 47 15.95 -10.11 -2.12
N THR A 48 15.34 -9.34 -3.02
CA THR A 48 16.01 -8.87 -4.25
C THR A 48 17.27 -8.08 -3.93
N SER A 49 17.20 -7.14 -2.98
CA SER A 49 18.37 -6.38 -2.50
C SER A 49 19.51 -7.30 -2.05
N CYS A 50 19.22 -8.30 -1.22
CA CYS A 50 20.23 -9.24 -0.73
C CYS A 50 20.88 -10.06 -1.85
N ILE A 51 20.09 -10.51 -2.84
CA ILE A 51 20.62 -11.25 -3.98
C ILE A 51 21.50 -10.35 -4.85
N GLU A 52 21.09 -9.10 -5.08
CA GLU A 52 21.87 -8.13 -5.86
C GLU A 52 23.19 -7.78 -5.17
N ASP A 53 23.19 -7.56 -3.86
CA ASP A 53 24.40 -7.30 -3.06
C ASP A 53 25.37 -8.47 -3.09
N CYS A 54 24.85 -9.68 -2.87
CA CYS A 54 25.62 -10.91 -2.93
C CYS A 54 26.24 -11.11 -4.32
N THR A 55 25.46 -10.89 -5.39
CA THR A 55 25.95 -10.95 -6.77
C THR A 55 27.04 -9.91 -7.02
N PHE A 56 26.83 -8.69 -6.52
CA PHE A 56 27.78 -7.60 -6.68
C PHE A 56 29.12 -7.88 -5.97
N SER A 57 29.10 -8.45 -4.76
CA SER A 57 30.31 -8.91 -4.05
C SER A 57 31.08 -9.95 -4.85
N LYS A 58 30.40 -10.95 -5.45
CA LYS A 58 31.09 -11.92 -6.32
C LYS A 58 31.69 -11.29 -7.57
N ILE A 59 31.00 -10.32 -8.16
CA ILE A 59 31.51 -9.56 -9.32
C ILE A 59 32.75 -8.75 -8.92
N SER A 60 32.73 -8.06 -7.78
CA SER A 60 33.83 -7.21 -7.35
C SER A 60 35.07 -8.01 -6.94
N GLU A 61 34.88 -9.24 -6.46
CA GLU A 61 35.94 -10.18 -6.11
C GLU A 61 36.40 -11.05 -7.30
N VAL A 62 35.75 -10.92 -8.46
CA VAL A 62 36.02 -11.72 -9.67
C VAL A 62 35.85 -13.22 -9.42
N GLU A 63 34.86 -13.59 -8.61
CA GLU A 63 34.55 -14.95 -8.25
C GLU A 63 33.42 -15.53 -9.13
N ILE A 64 33.57 -16.81 -9.51
CA ILE A 64 32.54 -17.55 -10.25
C ILE A 64 32.12 -18.78 -9.46
N GLU A 65 30.85 -18.82 -9.09
CA GLU A 65 30.24 -19.97 -8.43
C GLU A 65 29.25 -20.67 -9.38
N ARG A 66 29.24 -22.02 -9.38
CA ARG A 66 28.27 -22.78 -10.18
C ARG A 66 26.83 -22.56 -9.72
N LYS A 67 26.64 -22.25 -8.43
CA LYS A 67 25.37 -21.87 -7.83
C LYS A 67 25.66 -20.78 -6.82
N LEU A 68 25.11 -19.60 -7.07
CA LEU A 68 25.26 -18.45 -6.17
C LEU A 68 24.66 -18.80 -4.80
N ASN A 69 25.47 -18.74 -3.75
CA ASN A 69 25.04 -19.05 -2.39
C ASN A 69 24.92 -17.78 -1.54
N CYS A 70 23.70 -17.24 -1.42
CA CYS A 70 23.42 -16.03 -0.65
C CYS A 70 22.60 -16.37 0.61
N SER A 71 23.02 -15.86 1.77
CA SER A 71 22.31 -16.07 3.04
C SER A 71 21.18 -15.03 3.23
N CYS A 72 20.12 -15.13 2.42
CA CYS A 72 19.05 -14.12 2.34
C CYS A 72 17.78 -14.44 3.15
N GLU A 73 17.83 -15.43 4.07
CA GLU A 73 16.64 -15.87 4.83
C GLU A 73 15.99 -14.73 5.64
N SER A 74 16.78 -13.88 6.30
CA SER A 74 16.24 -12.73 7.06
C SER A 74 15.55 -11.70 6.17
N TYR A 75 16.04 -11.53 4.93
CA TYR A 75 15.47 -10.60 3.96
C TYR A 75 14.15 -11.14 3.40
N GLN A 76 14.07 -12.45 3.15
CA GLN A 76 12.81 -13.10 2.78
C GLN A 76 11.76 -12.99 3.89
N LEU A 77 12.16 -13.14 5.15
CA LEU A 77 11.25 -12.91 6.28
C LEU A 77 10.78 -11.44 6.36
N ALA A 78 11.64 -10.48 5.99
CA ALA A 78 11.25 -9.07 5.92
C ALA A 78 10.21 -8.83 4.81
N ASP A 79 10.39 -9.44 3.63
CA ASP A 79 9.39 -9.41 2.55
C ASP A 79 8.05 -9.98 3.01
N ASP A 80 8.04 -11.10 3.74
CA ASP A 80 6.82 -11.66 4.32
C ASP A 80 6.14 -10.68 5.27
N GLN A 81 6.88 -9.94 6.10
CA GLN A 81 6.30 -8.93 7.00
C GLN A 81 5.66 -7.78 6.22
N VAL A 82 6.35 -7.26 5.22
CA VAL A 82 5.83 -6.18 4.35
C VAL A 82 4.58 -6.64 3.65
N TYR A 83 4.61 -7.85 3.06
CA TYR A 83 3.46 -8.41 2.37
C TYR A 83 2.26 -8.60 3.30
N ASN A 84 2.47 -9.05 4.54
CA ASN A 84 1.39 -9.19 5.51
C ASN A 84 0.77 -7.84 5.87
N MET A 85 1.58 -6.80 6.15
CA MET A 85 1.05 -5.45 6.42
C MET A 85 0.26 -4.90 5.23
N TYR A 86 0.78 -5.09 4.01
CA TYR A 86 0.09 -4.78 2.77
C TYR A 86 -1.27 -5.51 2.66
N LEU A 87 -1.31 -6.82 2.93
CA LEU A 87 -2.53 -7.59 2.87
C LEU A 87 -3.58 -7.12 3.89
N ALA A 88 -3.16 -6.73 5.10
CA ALA A 88 -4.08 -6.19 6.10
C ALA A 88 -4.76 -4.90 5.63
N LEU A 89 -4.03 -4.02 4.94
CA LEU A 89 -4.60 -2.81 4.33
C LEU A 89 -5.56 -3.18 3.17
N ILE A 90 -5.17 -4.10 2.29
CA ILE A 90 -6.03 -4.57 1.19
C ILE A 90 -7.33 -5.17 1.73
N ASP A 91 -7.24 -6.08 2.70
CA ASP A 91 -8.41 -6.76 3.26
C ASP A 91 -9.36 -5.75 3.96
N TYR A 92 -8.81 -4.69 4.57
CA TYR A 92 -9.60 -3.59 5.12
C TYR A 92 -10.40 -2.85 4.04
N TRP A 93 -9.73 -2.40 2.98
CA TRP A 93 -10.37 -1.65 1.89
C TRP A 93 -11.34 -2.50 1.09
N GLU A 94 -11.04 -3.79 0.91
CA GLU A 94 -11.96 -4.75 0.32
C GLU A 94 -13.22 -4.91 1.18
N GLY A 95 -13.09 -5.01 2.51
CA GLY A 95 -14.23 -5.02 3.40
C GLY A 95 -15.11 -3.76 3.27
N LEU A 96 -14.49 -2.59 3.11
CA LEU A 96 -15.21 -1.33 2.87
C LEU A 96 -15.92 -1.31 1.50
N TYR A 97 -15.25 -1.82 0.46
CA TYR A 97 -15.84 -2.00 -0.86
C TYR A 97 -17.08 -2.92 -0.79
N GLN A 98 -16.96 -4.08 -0.14
CA GLN A 98 -18.06 -5.04 0.00
C GLN A 98 -19.25 -4.48 0.79
N LEU A 99 -18.99 -3.68 1.83
CA LEU A 99 -20.05 -3.00 2.60
C LEU A 99 -20.78 -1.92 1.80
N SER A 100 -20.09 -1.28 0.85
CA SER A 100 -20.62 -0.19 0.01
C SER A 100 -21.21 -0.66 -1.32
N SER A 101 -20.80 -1.83 -1.83
CA SER A 101 -21.29 -2.39 -3.08
C SER A 101 -22.69 -3.00 -2.95
N MET A 102 -23.43 -3.04 -4.07
CA MET A 102 -24.75 -3.69 -4.12
C MET A 102 -24.64 -5.21 -4.35
N ASN A 103 -23.49 -5.69 -4.82
CA ASN A 103 -23.22 -7.09 -5.13
C ASN A 103 -22.45 -7.73 -3.98
N ILE A 104 -23.14 -8.48 -3.13
CA ILE A 104 -22.49 -9.39 -2.17
C ILE A 104 -22.02 -10.61 -2.95
N ASN A 105 -20.96 -10.45 -3.74
CA ASN A 105 -20.17 -11.62 -4.13
C ASN A 105 -19.43 -12.05 -2.87
N GLN A 106 -19.60 -13.30 -2.43
CA GLN A 106 -18.94 -13.83 -1.24
C GLN A 106 -17.42 -13.90 -1.49
N TYR A 107 -16.73 -12.78 -1.28
CA TYR A 107 -15.28 -12.77 -1.25
C TYR A 107 -14.83 -13.34 0.10
N ASN A 108 -13.93 -14.31 0.06
CA ASN A 108 -13.45 -14.95 1.27
C ASN A 108 -12.38 -14.05 1.93
N LEU A 109 -12.83 -13.16 2.82
CA LEU A 109 -11.92 -12.37 3.69
C LEU A 109 -11.25 -13.24 4.78
N SER A 110 -11.57 -14.55 4.88
CA SER A 110 -10.93 -15.46 5.85
C SER A 110 -9.56 -15.94 5.36
N ARG A 111 -8.57 -15.03 5.42
CA ARG A 111 -7.17 -15.46 5.48
C ARG A 111 -6.84 -15.82 6.93
N PRO A 112 -6.06 -16.89 7.18
CA PRO A 112 -5.53 -17.14 8.52
C PRO A 112 -4.79 -15.89 9.00
N THR A 113 -5.08 -15.42 10.22
CA THR A 113 -4.32 -14.32 10.82
C THR A 113 -2.89 -14.81 11.06
N VAL A 114 -1.97 -14.40 10.20
CA VAL A 114 -0.54 -14.69 10.37
C VAL A 114 -0.01 -13.77 11.44
N ALA A 115 0.70 -14.30 12.44
CA ALA A 115 1.36 -13.45 13.42
C ALA A 115 2.51 -12.70 12.74
N LEU A 116 2.47 -11.37 12.76
CA LEU A 116 3.63 -10.56 12.42
C LEU A 116 4.79 -10.89 13.39
N ARG A 117 6.01 -10.90 12.87
CA ARG A 117 7.22 -11.19 13.63
C ARG A 117 8.25 -10.09 13.39
N THR A 118 8.90 -9.66 14.46
CA THR A 118 10.06 -8.77 14.38
C THR A 118 11.23 -9.49 13.71
N THR A 119 11.94 -8.79 12.83
CA THR A 119 13.22 -9.23 12.25
C THR A 119 14.30 -8.20 12.58
N ASN A 120 15.56 -8.53 12.30
CA ASN A 120 16.65 -7.54 12.36
C ASN A 120 16.44 -6.38 11.37
N LEU A 121 15.82 -6.64 10.23
CA LEU A 121 15.54 -5.66 9.18
C LEU A 121 14.28 -4.85 9.44
N ILE A 122 13.28 -5.39 10.13
CA ILE A 122 12.01 -4.73 10.43
C ILE A 122 11.68 -4.90 11.90
N GLN A 123 11.87 -3.83 12.66
CA GLN A 123 11.51 -3.78 14.08
C GLN A 123 10.01 -3.50 14.24
N LEU A 124 9.30 -4.41 14.92
CA LEU A 124 7.90 -4.23 15.30
C LEU A 124 7.77 -4.06 16.81
N LYS A 125 6.89 -3.16 17.23
CA LYS A 125 6.49 -2.93 18.61
C LYS A 125 5.11 -3.56 18.85
N ASP A 126 4.74 -3.73 20.11
CA ASP A 126 3.45 -4.30 20.51
C ASP A 126 2.25 -3.56 19.89
N GLU A 127 2.36 -2.24 19.73
CA GLU A 127 1.32 -1.43 19.07
C GLU A 127 1.09 -1.83 17.60
N HIS A 128 2.15 -2.19 16.86
CA HIS A 128 2.03 -2.64 15.47
C HIS A 128 1.39 -4.03 15.40
N LEU A 129 1.78 -4.93 16.31
CA LEU A 129 1.22 -6.29 16.37
C LEU A 129 -0.27 -6.26 16.71
N LEU A 130 -0.64 -5.43 17.69
CA LEU A 130 -2.03 -5.21 18.07
C LEU A 130 -2.83 -4.58 16.93
N ALA A 131 -2.28 -3.56 16.26
CA ALA A 131 -2.94 -2.90 15.14
C ALA A 131 -3.20 -3.87 13.99
N PHE A 132 -2.21 -4.70 13.65
CA PHE A 132 -2.36 -5.71 12.62
C PHE A 132 -3.49 -6.70 12.96
N GLN A 133 -3.46 -7.25 14.18
CA GLN A 133 -4.49 -8.17 14.64
C GLN A 133 -5.88 -7.53 14.59
N LYS A 134 -6.01 -6.30 15.11
CA LYS A 134 -7.30 -5.59 15.17
C LYS A 134 -7.82 -5.24 13.79
N LEU A 135 -6.95 -4.80 12.88
CA LEU A 135 -7.35 -4.49 11.51
C LEU A 135 -7.84 -5.75 10.79
N SER A 136 -7.12 -6.88 10.90
CA SER A 136 -7.56 -8.17 10.35
C SER A 136 -8.90 -8.63 10.95
N GLU A 137 -9.09 -8.51 12.27
CA GLU A 137 -10.36 -8.81 12.94
C GLU A 137 -11.52 -7.96 12.40
N ILE A 138 -11.28 -6.68 12.15
CA ILE A 138 -12.28 -5.76 11.62
C ILE A 138 -12.68 -6.15 10.19
N SER A 139 -11.70 -6.43 9.33
CA SER A 139 -11.94 -6.85 7.93
C SER A 139 -12.89 -8.05 7.85
N LEU A 140 -12.75 -9.03 8.75
CA LEU A 140 -13.63 -10.20 8.82
C LEU A 140 -15.09 -9.87 9.17
N LYS A 141 -15.35 -8.80 9.95
CA LYS A 141 -16.70 -8.41 10.37
C LYS A 141 -17.54 -7.82 9.23
N ALA A 142 -16.91 -7.38 8.13
CA ALA A 142 -17.58 -6.79 6.97
C ALA A 142 -18.62 -7.74 6.33
N VAL A 143 -18.45 -9.06 6.47
CA VAL A 143 -19.23 -10.11 5.78
C VAL A 143 -20.62 -10.38 6.42
N THR A 144 -20.94 -9.83 7.60
CA THR A 144 -22.06 -10.32 8.46
C THR A 144 -23.40 -9.55 8.38
N GLY A 145 -23.66 -8.74 7.36
CA GLY A 145 -25.01 -8.65 6.76
C GLY A 145 -26.19 -7.79 7.30
N GLN A 146 -26.15 -7.01 8.40
CA GLN A 146 -27.33 -6.19 8.80
C GLN A 146 -27.02 -4.67 8.95
N TYR A 147 -27.80 -3.82 8.26
CA TYR A 147 -27.76 -2.33 8.19
C TYR A 147 -26.44 -1.70 7.68
N ARG A 148 -26.24 -1.76 6.34
CA ARG A 148 -25.03 -1.32 5.61
C ARG A 148 -24.51 0.08 5.93
N LYS A 149 -25.39 1.08 6.08
CA LYS A 149 -24.96 2.48 6.24
C LYS A 149 -24.36 2.80 7.61
N ASN A 150 -24.95 2.28 8.69
CA ASN A 150 -24.38 2.44 10.04
C ASN A 150 -23.13 1.57 10.21
N LYS A 151 -23.05 0.43 9.51
CA LYS A 151 -21.84 -0.39 9.47
C LYS A 151 -20.66 0.33 8.82
N ILE A 152 -20.81 1.03 7.69
CA ILE A 152 -19.67 1.73 7.06
C ILE A 152 -19.02 2.73 8.02
N LYS A 153 -19.82 3.61 8.63
CA LYS A 153 -19.27 4.61 9.57
C LYS A 153 -18.58 3.94 10.76
N THR A 154 -19.20 2.91 11.32
CA THR A 154 -18.64 2.17 12.46
C THR A 154 -17.37 1.41 12.06
N TYR A 155 -17.37 0.80 10.88
CA TYR A 155 -16.25 0.04 10.32
C TYR A 155 -15.03 0.94 10.07
N MET A 156 -15.25 2.09 9.42
CA MET A 156 -14.20 3.10 9.23
C MET A 156 -13.68 3.62 10.58
N ALA A 157 -14.58 3.96 11.51
CA ALA A 157 -14.19 4.48 12.81
C ALA A 157 -13.46 3.44 13.70
N GLU A 158 -13.87 2.17 13.67
CA GLU A 158 -13.19 1.09 14.39
C GLU A 158 -11.79 0.82 13.79
N ALA A 159 -11.65 0.93 12.47
CA ALA A 159 -10.40 0.65 11.77
C ALA A 159 -9.40 1.81 11.81
N ASP A 160 -9.87 3.05 11.94
CA ASP A 160 -9.09 4.27 11.67
C ASP A 160 -7.70 4.28 12.32
N THR A 161 -7.65 4.11 13.65
CA THR A 161 -6.37 4.09 14.37
C THR A 161 -5.46 2.96 13.92
N TYR A 162 -6.00 1.76 13.67
CA TYR A 162 -5.21 0.59 13.31
C TYR A 162 -4.70 0.66 11.87
N GLN A 163 -5.54 1.15 10.95
CA GLN A 163 -5.16 1.40 9.57
C GLN A 163 -4.04 2.44 9.51
N GLN A 164 -4.12 3.52 10.29
CA GLN A 164 -3.05 4.52 10.37
C GLN A 164 -1.74 3.91 10.87
N ILE A 165 -1.75 3.18 11.99
CA ILE A 165 -0.55 2.54 12.54
C ILE A 165 0.11 1.60 11.52
N ILE A 166 -0.69 0.80 10.79
CA ILE A 166 -0.15 -0.11 9.79
C ILE A 166 0.35 0.62 8.55
N SER A 167 -0.36 1.65 8.08
CA SER A 167 0.08 2.49 6.98
C SER A 167 1.39 3.19 7.30
N ASP A 168 1.49 3.86 8.45
CA ASP A 168 2.70 4.57 8.89
C ASP A 168 3.88 3.61 9.03
N LYS A 169 3.64 2.40 9.56
CA LYS A 169 4.70 1.40 9.68
C LYS A 169 5.14 0.88 8.31
N LEU A 170 4.21 0.64 7.40
CA LEU A 170 4.51 0.19 6.05
C LEU A 170 5.29 1.28 5.29
N THR A 171 4.87 2.54 5.34
CA THR A 171 5.57 3.63 4.67
C THR A 171 6.95 3.87 5.27
N PHE A 172 7.10 3.75 6.60
CA PHE A 172 8.42 3.76 7.24
C PHE A 172 9.32 2.63 6.69
N VAL A 173 8.82 1.39 6.61
CA VAL A 173 9.62 0.26 6.13
C VAL A 173 10.02 0.44 4.67
N LEU A 174 9.11 0.92 3.82
CA LEU A 174 9.42 1.21 2.42
C LEU A 174 10.47 2.33 2.30
N ARG A 175 10.31 3.41 3.06
CA ARG A 175 11.16 4.62 2.98
C ARG A 175 12.53 4.43 3.62
N GLU A 176 12.56 4.00 4.87
CA GLU A 176 13.79 3.98 5.68
C GLU A 176 14.56 2.67 5.49
N ASN A 177 13.85 1.55 5.31
CA ASN A 177 14.48 0.24 5.24
C ASN A 177 14.73 -0.18 3.79
N LEU A 178 13.70 -0.21 2.94
CA LEU A 178 13.87 -0.71 1.55
C LEU A 178 14.60 0.30 0.65
N SER A 179 14.19 1.57 0.64
CA SER A 179 14.94 2.62 -0.08
C SER A 179 16.30 2.91 0.56
N GLY A 180 16.45 2.70 1.87
CA GLY A 180 17.75 2.77 2.55
C GLY A 180 18.75 1.74 2.01
N LEU A 181 18.30 0.52 1.69
CA LEU A 181 19.14 -0.50 1.06
C LEU A 181 19.60 -0.09 -0.35
N LEU A 182 18.72 0.53 -1.15
CA LEU A 182 19.10 1.08 -2.47
C LEU A 182 20.20 2.14 -2.34
N ALA A 183 20.11 3.02 -1.34
CA ALA A 183 21.13 4.04 -1.10
C ALA A 183 22.48 3.41 -0.69
N ILE A 184 22.48 2.38 0.16
CA ILE A 184 23.70 1.65 0.54
C ILE A 184 24.33 0.97 -0.68
N GLN A 185 23.52 0.39 -1.55
CA GLN A 185 23.96 -0.21 -2.81
C GLN A 185 24.64 0.80 -3.74
N GLU A 186 24.01 1.97 -3.93
CA GLU A 186 24.56 3.03 -4.78
C GLU A 186 25.94 3.49 -4.30
N GLU A 187 26.12 3.65 -2.99
CA GLU A 187 27.43 3.99 -2.39
C GLU A 187 28.47 2.89 -2.63
N GLY A 188 28.08 1.61 -2.44
CA GLY A 188 28.95 0.47 -2.69
C GLY A 188 29.40 0.37 -4.16
N TRP A 189 28.46 0.57 -5.09
CA TRP A 189 28.76 0.60 -6.52
C TRP A 189 29.65 1.78 -6.88
N TYR A 190 29.35 2.97 -6.37
CA TYR A 190 30.17 4.15 -6.62
C TYR A 190 31.61 3.90 -6.19
N ALA A 191 31.84 3.45 -4.96
CA ALA A 191 33.18 3.18 -4.44
C ALA A 191 33.97 2.19 -5.32
N TYR A 192 33.33 1.08 -5.72
CA TYR A 192 33.95 0.07 -6.57
C TYR A 192 34.27 0.59 -7.97
N TYR A 193 33.26 1.07 -8.72
CA TYR A 193 33.46 1.49 -10.10
C TYR A 193 34.36 2.72 -10.19
N LYS A 194 34.31 3.61 -9.20
CA LYS A 194 35.23 4.75 -9.11
C LYS A 194 36.69 4.28 -8.99
N THR A 195 36.96 3.25 -8.19
CA THR A 195 38.29 2.67 -8.07
C THR A 195 38.80 2.13 -9.40
N LEU A 196 37.95 1.45 -10.19
CA LEU A 196 38.32 0.97 -11.52
C LEU A 196 38.73 2.11 -12.48
N THR A 197 38.15 3.31 -12.35
CA THR A 197 38.55 4.45 -13.19
C THR A 197 40.00 4.89 -12.95
N TYR A 198 40.52 4.67 -11.75
CA TYR A 198 41.89 5.02 -11.37
C TYR A 198 42.89 3.87 -11.51
N ASP A 199 42.43 2.66 -11.77
CA ASP A 199 43.30 1.50 -11.92
C ASP A 199 44.24 1.68 -13.13
N PRO A 200 45.57 1.70 -12.94
CA PRO A 200 46.52 1.87 -14.04
C PRO A 200 46.66 0.62 -14.91
N THR A 201 46.16 -0.54 -14.46
CA THR A 201 46.21 -1.82 -15.20
C THR A 201 45.09 -1.94 -16.23
N LEU A 202 44.02 -1.15 -16.08
CA LEU A 202 42.88 -1.13 -17.00
C LEU A 202 43.09 -0.15 -18.16
N ASN A 203 42.70 -0.56 -19.36
CA ASN A 203 42.73 0.32 -20.53
C ASN A 203 41.49 1.25 -20.57
N THR A 204 41.49 2.19 -21.51
CA THR A 204 40.40 3.18 -21.66
C THR A 204 39.04 2.53 -21.94
N VAL A 205 38.99 1.43 -22.67
CA VAL A 205 37.74 0.72 -22.99
C VAL A 205 37.16 0.09 -21.73
N ASP A 206 37.97 -0.59 -20.93
CA ASP A 206 37.54 -1.23 -19.68
C ASP A 206 36.99 -0.17 -18.70
N LYS A 207 37.65 0.98 -18.61
CA LYS A 207 37.19 2.12 -17.79
C LYS A 207 35.86 2.70 -18.28
N ALA A 208 35.68 2.80 -19.60
CA ALA A 208 34.42 3.25 -20.18
C ALA A 208 33.29 2.25 -19.90
N LEU A 209 33.54 0.95 -20.00
CA LEU A 209 32.57 -0.10 -19.66
C LEU A 209 32.19 -0.08 -18.17
N ALA A 210 33.17 0.07 -17.28
CA ALA A 210 32.92 0.23 -15.84
C ALA A 210 32.05 1.47 -15.55
N THR A 211 32.32 2.58 -16.22
CA THR A 211 31.56 3.83 -16.09
C THR A 211 30.13 3.67 -16.58
N ASP A 212 29.93 3.09 -17.78
CA ASP A 212 28.61 2.80 -18.34
C ASP A 212 27.79 1.88 -17.43
N LYS A 213 28.42 0.83 -16.89
CA LYS A 213 27.77 -0.10 -15.96
C LYS A 213 27.30 0.59 -14.69
N TYR A 214 28.12 1.46 -14.10
CA TYR A 214 27.73 2.25 -12.93
C TYR A 214 26.49 3.10 -13.20
N TYR A 215 26.47 3.85 -14.31
CA TYR A 215 25.33 4.73 -14.62
C TYR A 215 24.04 3.97 -14.91
N LYS A 216 24.11 2.79 -15.55
CA LYS A 216 22.95 1.91 -15.74
C LYS A 216 22.38 1.42 -14.41
N LEU A 217 23.24 1.01 -13.48
CA LEU A 217 22.82 0.61 -12.14
C LEU A 217 22.13 1.78 -11.39
N LEU A 218 22.70 2.98 -11.49
CA LEU A 218 22.12 4.18 -10.88
C LEU A 218 20.75 4.53 -11.47
N GLU A 219 20.58 4.43 -12.79
CA GLU A 219 19.30 4.68 -13.45
C GLU A 219 18.22 3.68 -13.02
N ASN A 220 18.57 2.39 -12.94
CA ASN A 220 17.66 1.35 -12.46
C ASN A 220 17.22 1.61 -11.01
N ASN A 221 18.15 1.91 -10.10
CA ASN A 221 17.81 2.20 -8.70
C ASN A 221 16.97 3.47 -8.57
N LYS A 222 17.22 4.49 -9.39
CA LYS A 222 16.39 5.70 -9.43
C LYS A 222 14.95 5.38 -9.80
N THR A 223 14.72 4.55 -10.81
CA THR A 223 13.36 4.13 -11.21
C THR A 223 12.66 3.38 -10.07
N ARG A 224 13.32 2.41 -9.46
CA ARG A 224 12.81 1.65 -8.31
C ARG A 224 12.46 2.57 -7.13
N ASN A 225 13.35 3.50 -6.79
CA ASN A 225 13.13 4.42 -5.69
C ASN A 225 11.97 5.39 -5.95
N ASN A 226 11.79 5.82 -7.20
CA ASN A 226 10.62 6.62 -7.59
C ASN A 226 9.32 5.81 -7.46
N GLN A 227 9.30 4.54 -7.87
CA GLN A 227 8.12 3.67 -7.70
C GLN A 227 7.78 3.48 -6.21
N ILE A 228 8.77 3.21 -5.37
CA ILE A 228 8.60 3.11 -3.92
C ILE A 228 8.06 4.43 -3.35
N THR A 229 8.61 5.57 -3.79
CA THR A 229 8.16 6.91 -3.35
C THR A 229 6.71 7.17 -3.68
N VAL A 230 6.28 6.89 -4.91
CA VAL A 230 4.88 7.07 -5.32
C VAL A 230 3.96 6.14 -4.52
N LEU A 231 4.34 4.89 -4.28
CA LEU A 231 3.54 3.97 -3.45
C LEU A 231 3.41 4.49 -2.01
N ILE A 232 4.48 5.02 -1.44
CA ILE A 232 4.47 5.65 -0.11
C ILE A 232 3.47 6.82 -0.09
N GLU A 233 3.51 7.71 -1.10
CA GLU A 233 2.58 8.84 -1.22
C GLU A 233 1.12 8.37 -1.32
N VAL A 234 0.86 7.29 -2.05
CA VAL A 234 -0.47 6.66 -2.13
C VAL A 234 -0.93 6.17 -0.76
N ILE A 235 -0.11 5.40 -0.04
CA ILE A 235 -0.47 4.85 1.27
C ILE A 235 -0.69 5.98 2.30
N ASP A 236 0.20 6.98 2.33
CA ASP A 236 0.10 8.14 3.22
C ASP A 236 -1.18 8.96 2.91
N LEU A 237 -1.47 9.22 1.63
CA LEU A 237 -2.68 9.94 1.22
C LEU A 237 -3.94 9.19 1.64
N ILE A 238 -4.02 7.89 1.34
CA ILE A 238 -5.16 7.05 1.71
C ILE A 238 -5.38 7.09 3.23
N SER A 239 -4.32 6.93 4.01
CA SER A 239 -4.36 6.92 5.47
C SER A 239 -4.86 8.25 6.04
N GLN A 240 -4.25 9.37 5.62
CA GLN A 240 -4.62 10.70 6.10
C GLN A 240 -6.05 11.07 5.70
N LYS A 241 -6.45 10.75 4.47
CA LYS A 241 -7.78 11.07 3.96
C LYS A 241 -8.86 10.18 4.57
N HIS A 242 -8.55 8.93 4.85
CA HIS A 242 -9.41 8.06 5.65
C HIS A 242 -9.70 8.69 7.03
N HIS A 243 -8.64 9.09 7.75
CA HIS A 243 -8.77 9.73 9.06
C HIS A 243 -9.61 11.01 9.01
N GLN A 244 -9.34 11.90 8.05
CA GLN A 244 -10.12 13.13 7.85
C GLN A 244 -11.61 12.85 7.64
N LEU A 245 -11.96 11.81 6.88
CA LEU A 245 -13.36 11.42 6.66
C LEU A 245 -14.02 10.88 7.95
N VAL A 246 -13.27 10.16 8.78
CA VAL A 246 -13.75 9.67 10.08
C VAL A 246 -13.97 10.82 11.06
N GLU A 247 -12.98 11.71 11.23
CA GLU A 247 -13.05 12.85 12.15
C GLU A 247 -14.15 13.84 11.78
N ALA A 248 -14.33 14.14 10.49
CA ALA A 248 -15.35 15.06 10.03
C ALA A 248 -16.77 14.61 10.41
N GLY A 249 -16.98 13.31 10.68
CA GLY A 249 -18.23 12.74 11.16
C GLY A 249 -19.43 12.94 10.22
N THR A 250 -19.17 13.47 9.02
CA THR A 250 -20.16 13.84 8.00
C THR A 250 -20.93 12.60 7.60
N LYS A 251 -22.24 12.75 7.40
CA LYS A 251 -23.04 11.64 6.89
C LYS A 251 -22.45 11.21 5.54
N SER A 252 -22.15 9.93 5.36
CA SER A 252 -21.55 9.34 4.14
C SER A 252 -22.36 9.56 2.84
N ASN A 253 -23.53 10.20 2.95
CA ASN A 253 -24.40 10.58 1.85
C ASN A 253 -24.60 12.10 1.69
N SER A 254 -23.87 12.92 2.46
CA SER A 254 -23.92 14.38 2.31
C SER A 254 -23.21 14.83 1.04
N ALA A 255 -23.58 15.99 0.49
CA ALA A 255 -22.91 16.55 -0.67
C ALA A 255 -21.41 16.79 -0.40
N GLY A 256 -21.06 17.32 0.78
CA GLY A 256 -19.66 17.55 1.16
C GLY A 256 -18.84 16.26 1.29
N PHE A 257 -19.42 15.17 1.80
CA PHE A 257 -18.72 13.87 1.82
C PHE A 257 -18.44 13.36 0.40
N ARG A 258 -19.40 13.52 -0.51
CA ARG A 258 -19.25 13.13 -1.93
C ARG A 258 -18.16 13.93 -2.63
N GLU A 259 -18.13 15.23 -2.38
CA GLU A 259 -17.14 16.13 -2.97
C GLU A 259 -15.73 15.79 -2.49
N GLU A 260 -15.55 15.59 -1.18
CA GLU A 260 -14.25 15.23 -0.61
C GLU A 260 -13.76 13.88 -1.12
N VAL A 261 -14.62 12.86 -1.12
CA VAL A 261 -14.31 11.55 -1.69
C VAL A 261 -13.94 11.64 -3.18
N GLY A 262 -14.68 12.44 -3.96
CA GLY A 262 -14.36 12.67 -5.35
C GLY A 262 -13.01 13.37 -5.56
N ARG A 263 -12.59 14.25 -4.64
CA ARG A 263 -11.25 14.85 -4.65
C ARG A 263 -10.17 13.80 -4.37
N ILE A 264 -10.34 13.02 -3.30
CA ILE A 264 -9.39 11.97 -2.92
C ILE A 264 -9.19 10.97 -4.05
N SER A 265 -10.28 10.52 -4.68
CA SER A 265 -10.24 9.62 -5.84
C SER A 265 -9.42 10.18 -7.01
N ARG A 266 -9.53 11.48 -7.33
CA ARG A 266 -8.71 12.11 -8.39
C ARG A 266 -7.24 12.23 -8.01
N ASP A 267 -6.96 12.53 -6.75
CA ASP A 267 -5.58 12.62 -6.24
C ASP A 267 -4.91 11.23 -6.34
N LEU A 268 -5.61 10.17 -5.94
CA LEU A 268 -5.15 8.78 -6.09
C LEU A 268 -4.96 8.38 -7.55
N HIS A 269 -5.90 8.72 -8.43
CA HIS A 269 -5.77 8.44 -9.85
C HIS A 269 -4.52 9.10 -10.47
N THR A 270 -4.17 10.30 -10.00
CA THR A 270 -2.98 11.03 -10.45
C THR A 270 -1.70 10.31 -10.04
N LEU A 271 -1.63 9.85 -8.78
CA LEU A 271 -0.51 9.05 -8.28
C LEU A 271 -0.42 7.70 -8.99
N HIS A 272 -1.56 7.05 -9.24
CA HIS A 272 -1.62 5.82 -10.01
C HIS A 272 -1.00 6.02 -11.41
N TYR A 273 -1.43 7.06 -12.13
CA TYR A 273 -0.86 7.40 -13.43
C TYR A 273 0.65 7.69 -13.37
N ALA A 274 1.12 8.39 -12.33
CA ALA A 274 2.54 8.66 -12.14
C ALA A 274 3.36 7.38 -12.00
N PHE A 275 2.87 6.41 -11.22
CA PHE A 275 3.50 5.10 -11.10
C PHE A 275 3.54 4.33 -12.43
N GLU A 276 2.45 4.35 -13.21
CA GLU A 276 2.41 3.69 -14.53
C GLU A 276 3.46 4.26 -15.51
N GLN A 277 3.78 5.55 -15.41
CA GLN A 277 4.84 6.14 -16.25
C GLN A 277 6.24 5.62 -15.90
N LEU A 278 6.44 5.09 -14.69
CA LEU A 278 7.72 4.55 -14.22
C LEU A 278 7.95 3.09 -14.62
N LYS A 279 6.96 2.41 -15.21
CA LYS A 279 7.08 1.02 -15.67
C LYS A 279 7.73 0.86 -17.06
N LYS A 280 8.15 1.97 -17.66
CA LYS A 280 8.63 2.03 -19.06
C LYS A 280 10.11 1.75 -19.18
#